data_AF-A0A3M1NXD6-F1
#
_entry.id   AF-A0A3M1NXD6-F1
#
_cell.length_a   1.000
_cell.length_b   1.000
_cell.length_c   1.000
_cell.angle_alpha   90.00
_cell.angle_beta   90.00
_cell.angle_gamma   90.00
#
_symmetry.space_group_name_H-M   'P 1'
#
loop_
_entity.id
_entity.type
_entity.pdbx_description
1 polymer ?
#
loop_
_entity_poly.entity_id
_entity_poly.type
_entity_poly.pdbx_seq_one_letter_code
_entity_poly.pdbx_strand_id
1 'polypeptide(L)'
;MSEKIISKFFDIKDSHTVEVYQQHGGYQTIQKVLKKMKPEEVIQEVSNSNLRGLGGAGFPTGRKWSFIPKDSPKPKYLVVNADESEPGTFKDRY
;
A
#
# COMPACT_ATOMS: atom_id res chain seq x y z
N MET A 1 0.94 13.26 20.50
CA MET A 1 1.62 11.95 20.37
C MET A 1 1.37 11.43 18.96
N SER A 2 2.38 10.90 18.29
CA SER A 2 2.25 10.33 16.94
C SER A 2 1.61 8.94 17.00
N GLU A 3 0.60 8.67 16.17
CA GLU A 3 0.00 7.34 16.04
C GLU A 3 0.86 6.43 15.15
N LYS A 4 1.16 5.21 15.60
CA LYS A 4 1.79 4.18 14.76
C LYS A 4 0.73 3.60 13.82
N ILE A 5 0.97 3.69 12.51
CA ILE A 5 0.08 3.12 11.48
C ILE A 5 0.60 1.78 10.99
N ILE A 6 1.80 1.74 10.39
CA ILE A 6 2.39 0.52 9.81
C ILE A 6 2.93 -0.41 10.90
N SER A 7 3.82 0.10 11.75
CA SER A 7 4.48 -0.67 12.81
C SER A 7 3.59 -0.89 14.05
N LYS A 8 2.27 -0.71 13.93
CA LYS A 8 1.32 -0.82 15.04
C LYS A 8 1.25 -2.23 15.61
N PHE A 9 1.43 -3.23 14.75
CA PHE A 9 1.22 -4.65 15.06
C PHE A 9 2.52 -5.46 15.15
N PHE A 10 3.69 -4.83 15.06
CA PHE A 10 4.98 -5.52 15.03
C PHE A 10 5.26 -6.31 16.32
N ASP A 11 4.77 -5.82 17.46
CA ASP A 11 4.98 -6.43 18.76
C ASP A 11 3.95 -7.52 19.09
N ILE A 12 3.02 -7.82 18.17
CA ILE A 12 1.99 -8.85 18.36
C ILE A 12 2.56 -10.20 17.92
N LYS A 13 2.48 -11.18 18.82
CA LYS A 13 2.88 -12.55 18.53
C LYS A 13 2.11 -13.10 17.32
N ASP A 14 2.82 -13.78 16.43
CA ASP A 14 2.26 -14.42 15.23
C ASP A 14 1.51 -13.45 14.29
N SER A 15 1.87 -12.15 14.29
CA SER A 15 1.25 -11.09 13.46
C SER A 15 1.34 -11.32 11.94
N HIS A 16 2.25 -12.17 11.50
CA HIS A 16 2.39 -12.60 10.10
C HIS A 16 1.31 -13.59 9.66
N THR A 17 0.57 -14.20 10.60
CA THR A 17 -0.50 -15.16 10.29
C THR A 17 -1.77 -14.44 9.83
N VAL A 18 -2.52 -15.09 8.93
CA VAL A 18 -3.77 -14.53 8.41
C VAL A 18 -4.80 -14.38 9.53
N GLU A 19 -4.83 -15.33 10.46
CA GLU A 19 -5.74 -15.38 11.59
C GLU A 19 -5.52 -14.19 12.52
N VAL A 20 -4.29 -13.94 12.96
CA VAL A 20 -3.97 -12.78 13.82
C VAL A 20 -4.20 -11.47 13.07
N TYR A 21 -3.85 -11.39 11.79
CA TYR A 21 -4.14 -10.20 10.98
C TYR A 21 -5.64 -9.88 10.93
N GLN A 22 -6.49 -10.89 10.72
CA GLN A 22 -7.95 -10.74 10.69
C GLN A 22 -8.55 -10.37 12.05
N GLN A 23 -8.05 -10.94 13.15
CA GLN A 23 -8.47 -10.58 14.52
C GLN A 23 -8.28 -9.08 14.81
N HIS A 24 -7.27 -8.46 14.19
CA HIS A 24 -6.97 -7.04 14.33
C HIS A 24 -7.59 -6.16 13.23
N GLY A 25 -8.61 -6.68 12.51
CA GLY A 25 -9.34 -5.93 11.49
C GLY A 25 -8.73 -6.00 10.09
N GLY A 26 -7.77 -6.89 9.86
CA GLY A 26 -7.21 -7.18 8.54
C GLY A 26 -8.30 -7.48 7.51
N TYR A 27 -8.02 -7.13 6.26
CA TYR A 27 -8.91 -7.25 5.09
C TYR A 27 -10.23 -6.44 5.12
N GLN A 28 -10.62 -5.79 6.22
CA GLN A 28 -11.88 -5.03 6.26
C GLN A 28 -11.90 -3.87 5.24
N THR A 29 -10.78 -3.15 5.11
CA THR A 29 -10.66 -2.03 4.16
C THR A 29 -10.77 -2.50 2.71
N ILE A 30 -10.06 -3.57 2.32
CA ILE A 30 -10.10 -4.05 0.93
C ILE A 30 -11.50 -4.59 0.58
N GLN A 31 -12.19 -5.23 1.52
CA GLN A 31 -13.58 -5.64 1.30
C GLN A 31 -14.50 -4.44 1.03
N LYS A 32 -14.34 -3.34 1.77
CA LYS A 32 -15.09 -2.09 1.53
C LYS A 32 -14.75 -1.51 0.16
N VAL A 33 -13.46 -1.39 -0.16
CA VAL A 33 -12.96 -0.81 -1.42
C VAL A 33 -13.49 -1.60 -2.63
N LEU A 34 -13.32 -2.92 -2.64
CA LEU A 34 -13.75 -3.78 -3.75
C LEU A 34 -15.27 -3.78 -3.97
N LYS A 35 -16.06 -3.57 -2.91
CA LYS A 35 -17.53 -3.59 -2.99
C LYS A 35 -18.14 -2.21 -3.30
N LYS A 36 -17.48 -1.12 -2.90
CA LYS A 36 -18.10 0.21 -2.84
C LYS A 36 -17.37 1.29 -3.64
N MET A 37 -16.18 1.02 -4.15
CA MET A 37 -15.37 2.01 -4.84
C MET A 37 -15.01 1.56 -6.25
N LYS A 38 -15.02 2.52 -7.17
CA LYS A 38 -14.45 2.40 -8.50
C LYS A 38 -12.93 2.65 -8.44
N PRO A 39 -12.14 2.07 -9.36
CA PRO A 39 -10.69 2.31 -9.42
C PRO A 39 -10.31 3.80 -9.43
N GLU A 40 -11.09 4.64 -10.10
CA GLU A 40 -10.90 6.09 -10.14
C GLU A 40 -10.97 6.75 -8.77
N GLU A 41 -11.93 6.32 -7.94
CA GLU A 41 -12.13 6.88 -6.60
C GLU A 41 -10.94 6.53 -5.70
N VAL A 42 -10.38 5.33 -5.87
CA VAL A 42 -9.16 4.91 -5.15
C VAL A 42 -7.95 5.74 -5.58
N ILE A 43 -7.78 5.97 -6.89
CA ILE A 43 -6.68 6.82 -7.41
C ILE A 43 -6.82 8.26 -6.90
N GLN A 44 -8.05 8.78 -6.84
CA GLN A 44 -8.31 10.13 -6.33
C GLN A 44 -8.01 10.22 -4.83
N GLU A 45 -8.43 9.24 -4.04
CA GLU A 45 -8.14 9.19 -2.60
C GLU A 45 -6.63 9.22 -2.33
N VAL A 46 -5.85 8.41 -3.07
CA VAL A 46 -4.38 8.39 -2.95
C VAL A 46 -3.72 9.66 -3.47
N SER A 47 -4.34 10.34 -4.44
CA SER A 47 -3.88 11.65 -4.89
C SER A 47 -4.12 12.72 -3.82
N ASN A 48 -5.29 12.70 -3.17
CA ASN A 48 -5.68 13.63 -2.11
C ASN A 48 -4.84 13.44 -0.84
N SER A 49 -4.42 12.22 -0.54
CA SER A 49 -3.54 11.93 0.62
C SER A 49 -2.11 12.45 0.44
N ASN A 50 -1.74 12.90 -0.76
CA ASN A 50 -0.40 13.37 -1.10
C ASN A 50 0.68 12.30 -0.84
N LEU A 51 0.34 11.01 -0.99
CA LEU A 51 1.30 9.92 -0.82
C LEU A 51 2.40 10.01 -1.88
N ARG A 52 3.66 10.09 -1.43
CA ARG A 52 4.85 10.10 -2.29
C ARG A 52 5.54 8.73 -2.25
N GLY A 53 6.27 8.40 -3.31
CA GLY A 53 7.01 7.14 -3.40
C GLY A 53 8.09 7.05 -2.31
N LEU A 54 8.03 5.97 -1.51
CA LEU A 54 8.90 5.74 -0.34
C LEU A 54 10.20 5.00 -0.66
N GLY A 55 10.44 4.62 -1.92
CA GLY A 55 11.69 4.02 -2.39
C GLY A 55 12.74 5.05 -2.82
N GLY A 56 12.76 6.23 -2.21
CA GLY A 56 13.74 7.30 -2.49
C GLY A 56 13.34 8.31 -3.58
N ALA A 57 12.68 7.88 -4.66
CA ALA A 57 12.34 8.78 -5.79
C ALA A 57 11.32 9.90 -5.45
N GLY A 58 10.46 9.70 -4.46
CA GLY A 58 9.53 10.73 -3.99
C GLY A 58 8.47 11.20 -5.00
N PHE A 59 8.23 10.47 -6.09
CA PHE A 59 7.20 10.84 -7.08
C PHE A 59 5.77 10.68 -6.49
N PRO A 60 4.80 11.57 -6.80
CA PRO A 60 3.43 11.44 -6.30
C PRO A 60 2.76 10.15 -6.78
N THR A 61 2.33 9.30 -5.84
CA THR A 61 1.86 7.94 -6.12
C THR A 61 0.55 7.93 -6.91
N GLY A 62 -0.41 8.79 -6.55
CA GLY A 62 -1.68 8.90 -7.29
C GLY A 62 -1.49 9.30 -8.75
N ARG A 63 -0.59 10.26 -9.03
CA ARG A 63 -0.21 10.64 -10.41
C ARG A 63 0.50 9.50 -11.15
N LYS A 64 1.35 8.73 -10.46
CA LYS A 64 1.99 7.54 -11.07
C LYS A 64 0.93 6.55 -11.55
N TRP A 65 -0.08 6.28 -10.73
CA TRP A 65 -1.16 5.36 -11.07
C TRP A 65 -2.04 5.86 -12.22
N SER A 66 -2.28 7.18 -12.32
CA SER A 66 -3.09 7.75 -13.41
C SER A 66 -2.47 7.60 -14.80
N PHE A 67 -1.18 7.28 -14.90
CA PHE A 67 -0.53 7.03 -16.19
C PHE A 67 -0.81 5.63 -16.76
N ILE A 68 -1.35 4.71 -15.97
CA ILE A 68 -1.70 3.38 -16.47
C ILE A 68 -2.93 3.49 -17.38
N PRO A 69 -2.83 3.07 -18.67
CA PRO A 69 -3.97 3.15 -19.58
C PRO A 69 -5.15 2.32 -19.07
N LYS A 70 -6.33 2.93 -18.99
CA LYS A 70 -7.54 2.27 -18.49
C LYS A 70 -8.02 1.19 -19.46
N ASP A 71 -8.11 1.55 -20.74
CA ASP A 71 -8.73 0.75 -21.80
C ASP A 71 -7.73 -0.05 -22.63
N SER A 72 -6.51 -0.27 -22.11
CA SER A 72 -5.53 -1.12 -22.78
C SER A 72 -6.00 -2.58 -22.76
N PRO A 73 -6.02 -3.28 -23.92
CA PRO A 73 -6.37 -4.70 -23.98
C PRO A 73 -5.24 -5.61 -23.45
N LYS A 74 -4.06 -5.04 -23.17
CA LYS A 74 -2.91 -5.79 -22.65
C LYS A 74 -3.08 -6.08 -21.15
N PRO A 75 -2.53 -7.21 -20.66
CA PRO A 75 -2.49 -7.48 -19.22
C PRO A 75 -1.74 -6.37 -18.47
N LYS A 76 -2.19 -6.10 -17.26
CA LYS A 76 -1.55 -5.15 -16.33
C LYS A 76 -0.85 -5.95 -15.24
N TYR A 77 0.38 -5.55 -14.91
CA TYR A 77 1.18 -6.20 -13.88
C TYR A 77 1.44 -5.22 -12.74
N LEU A 78 1.42 -5.74 -11.50
CA LEU A 78 1.84 -5.04 -10.30
C LEU A 78 3.16 -5.64 -9.83
N VAL A 79 4.15 -4.80 -9.61
CA VAL A 79 5.44 -5.20 -9.05
C VAL A 79 5.62 -4.49 -7.72
N VAL A 80 5.86 -5.28 -6.67
CA VAL A 80 6.30 -4.78 -5.37
C VAL A 80 7.82 -4.80 -5.37
N ASN A 81 8.45 -3.63 -5.29
CA ASN A 81 9.89 -3.58 -5.12
C ASN A 81 10.24 -3.78 -3.64
N ALA A 82 10.71 -4.98 -3.30
CA ALA A 82 11.19 -5.33 -1.96
C ALA A 82 12.73 -5.42 -1.90
N ASP A 83 13.43 -4.98 -2.95
CA ASP A 83 14.88 -4.87 -2.94
C ASP A 83 15.30 -3.64 -2.11
N GLU A 84 15.60 -3.88 -0.84
CA GLU A 84 16.08 -2.89 0.13
C GLU A 84 17.61 -3.04 0.31
N SER A 85 18.36 -2.65 -0.73
CA SER A 85 19.82 -2.86 -0.80
C SER A 85 20.65 -1.60 -0.51
N GLU A 86 20.02 -0.44 -0.29
CA GLU A 86 20.74 0.81 0.03
C GLU A 86 21.34 0.74 1.45
N PRO A 87 22.64 1.05 1.65
CA PRO A 87 23.26 1.00 2.97
C PRO A 87 22.53 1.86 4.01
N GLY A 88 22.19 1.26 5.15
CA GLY A 88 21.47 1.94 6.24
C GLY A 88 19.95 1.96 6.07
N THR A 89 19.40 1.39 4.99
CA THR A 89 17.95 1.16 4.84
C THR A 89 17.58 -0.25 5.32
N PHE A 90 16.56 -0.33 6.18
CA PHE A 90 16.08 -1.59 6.77
C PHE A 90 14.61 -1.49 7.21
N LYS A 91 13.87 -0.53 6.64
CA LYS A 91 12.49 -0.20 7.03
C LYS A 91 11.47 -1.18 6.45
N ASP A 92 11.77 -1.80 5.30
CA ASP A 92 10.86 -2.71 4.60
C ASP A 92 11.08 -4.18 5.02
N ARG A 93 12.16 -4.45 5.77
CA ARG A 93 12.59 -5.79 6.22
C ARG A 93 11.61 -6.53 7.14
N TYR A 94 10.85 -5.80 7.95
CA TYR A 94 10.03 -6.36 9.05
C TYR A 94 8.56 -6.43 8.68
#